data_AF-A0A7R9YVG8-F1
#
_entry.id   AF-A0A7R9YVG8-F1
#
_cell.length_a   1.000
_cell.length_b   1.000
_cell.length_c   1.000
_cell.angle_alpha   90.00
_cell.angle_beta   90.00
_cell.angle_gamma   90.00
#
_symmetry.space_group_name_H-M   'P 1'
#
loop_
_entity.id
_entity.type
_entity.pdbx_description
1 polymer ?
#
loop_
_entity_poly.entity_id
_entity_poly.type
_entity_poly.pdbx_seq_one_letter_code
_entity_poly.pdbx_strand_id
1 'polypeptide(L)'
;AINAGGGGVFALASLSGTGGGYLAAGCEDGQIRIYRATADESSDDDDGSGGGGLELVSTLPGAAGKAVLSLAWTRPGSGGGGPNSAIGGDTVIGTTIFAGVADGTIRRYDC
;
A
#
# COMPACT_ATOMS: atom_id res chain seq x y z
N ALA A 1 13.71 4.64 -11.09
CA ALA A 1 12.35 4.08 -11.06
C ALA A 1 12.42 2.70 -10.43
N ILE A 2 11.63 2.44 -9.38
CA ILE A 2 11.48 1.09 -8.82
C ILE A 2 10.67 0.25 -9.81
N ASN A 3 11.33 -0.67 -10.50
CA ASN A 3 10.70 -1.48 -11.53
C ASN A 3 10.08 -2.71 -10.86
N ALA A 4 8.77 -2.71 -10.71
CA ALA A 4 8.07 -3.73 -9.94
C ALA A 4 7.74 -5.00 -10.73
N GLY A 5 8.17 -5.03 -12.00
CA GLY A 5 8.06 -6.17 -12.92
C GLY A 5 6.61 -6.59 -13.17
N GLY A 6 5.91 -5.96 -14.12
CA GLY A 6 4.47 -6.21 -14.28
C GLY A 6 3.65 -5.26 -15.14
N GLY A 7 4.26 -4.41 -15.97
CA GLY A 7 3.53 -3.37 -16.70
C GLY A 7 3.26 -2.09 -15.88
N GLY A 8 2.42 -1.21 -16.39
CA GLY A 8 2.17 0.11 -15.81
C GLY A 8 1.42 0.08 -14.46
N VAL A 9 1.54 1.17 -13.68
CA VAL A 9 0.68 1.43 -12.52
C VAL A 9 -0.52 2.23 -12.99
N PHE A 10 -1.74 1.75 -12.72
CA PHE A 10 -2.99 2.43 -13.08
C PHE A 10 -3.78 2.94 -11.88
N ALA A 11 -3.56 2.37 -10.70
CA ALA A 11 -4.23 2.79 -9.48
C ALA A 11 -3.23 2.92 -8.33
N LEU A 12 -3.44 3.91 -7.45
CA LEU A 12 -2.69 4.09 -6.21
C LEU A 12 -3.66 4.33 -5.07
N ALA A 13 -3.39 3.74 -3.91
CA ALA A 13 -4.11 4.02 -2.66
C ALA A 13 -3.11 4.21 -1.52
N SER A 14 -3.29 5.29 -0.74
CA SER A 14 -2.53 5.51 0.49
C SER A 14 -3.10 4.68 1.63
N LEU A 15 -2.26 3.85 2.23
CA LEU A 15 -2.56 3.02 3.39
C LEU A 15 -1.97 3.71 4.64
N SER A 16 -2.41 4.94 4.91
CA SER A 16 -1.73 5.87 5.82
C SER A 16 -2.12 5.68 7.30
N GLY A 17 -1.49 4.76 8.02
CA GLY A 17 -1.63 4.60 9.49
C GLY A 17 -0.99 5.75 10.30
N THR A 18 -1.08 5.69 11.63
CA THR A 18 -0.54 6.74 12.54
C THR A 18 0.99 6.75 12.69
N GLY A 19 1.74 5.86 12.01
CA GLY A 19 3.19 5.67 12.25
C GLY A 19 4.04 5.33 11.02
N GLY A 20 3.50 5.42 9.81
CA GLY A 20 4.23 5.15 8.57
C GLY A 20 3.30 5.12 7.35
N GLY A 21 3.85 5.47 6.19
CA GLY A 21 3.09 5.57 4.95
C GLY A 21 3.27 4.33 4.09
N TYR A 22 2.27 3.45 4.02
CA TYR A 22 2.24 2.43 2.97
C TYR A 22 1.47 2.92 1.75
N LEU A 23 1.86 2.45 0.57
CA LEU A 23 1.16 2.68 -0.69
C LEU A 23 0.80 1.35 -1.32
N ALA A 24 -0.45 1.18 -1.72
CA ALA A 24 -0.86 0.10 -2.61
C ALA A 24 -0.88 0.60 -4.06
N ALA A 25 -0.27 -0.14 -4.98
CA ALA A 25 -0.31 0.11 -6.40
C ALA A 25 -1.02 -1.03 -7.14
N GLY A 26 -2.02 -0.69 -7.93
CA GLY A 26 -2.73 -1.59 -8.84
C GLY A 26 -2.10 -1.52 -10.22
N CYS A 27 -1.66 -2.67 -10.72
CA CYS A 27 -0.85 -2.76 -11.93
C CYS A 27 -1.59 -3.38 -13.12
N GLU A 28 -1.03 -3.14 -14.30
CA GLU A 28 -1.52 -3.66 -15.59
C GLU A 28 -1.51 -5.19 -15.67
N ASP A 29 -0.50 -5.85 -15.08
CA ASP A 29 -0.45 -7.32 -14.93
C ASP A 29 -1.51 -7.88 -13.95
N GLY A 30 -2.30 -7.00 -13.34
CA GLY A 30 -3.32 -7.36 -12.39
C GLY A 30 -2.82 -7.62 -10.98
N GLN A 31 -1.52 -7.48 -10.71
CA GLN A 31 -1.01 -7.58 -9.35
C GLN A 31 -1.27 -6.29 -8.57
N ILE A 32 -1.37 -6.45 -7.26
CA ILE A 32 -1.39 -5.33 -6.32
C ILE A 32 -0.10 -5.39 -5.52
N ARG A 33 0.65 -4.29 -5.52
CA ARG A 33 1.95 -4.21 -4.87
C ARG A 33 1.88 -3.22 -3.73
N ILE A 34 2.39 -3.62 -2.57
CA ILE A 34 2.40 -2.80 -1.36
C ILE A 34 3.84 -2.31 -1.15
N TYR A 35 3.98 -1.00 -1.04
CA TYR A 35 5.24 -0.33 -0.79
C TYR A 35 5.21 0.31 0.58
N ARG A 36 6.33 0.24 1.30
CA ARG A 36 6.60 1.09 2.44
C ARG A 36 7.28 2.36 1.94
N ALA A 37 6.72 3.51 2.26
CA ALA A 37 7.36 4.80 2.06
C ALA A 37 8.14 5.15 3.32
N THR A 38 9.46 5.20 3.21
CA THR A 38 10.33 5.69 4.28
C THR A 38 10.51 7.19 4.10
N ALA A 39 10.11 7.96 5.10
CA ALA A 39 10.56 9.35 5.21
C ALA A 39 12.03 9.33 5.65
N ASP A 40 12.82 10.20 5.05
CA ASP A 40 14.19 10.45 5.51
C ASP A 40 14.11 11.34 6.75
N GLU A 41 14.15 10.72 7.92
CA GLU A 41 14.27 11.42 9.20
C GLU A 41 15.77 11.62 9.51
N SER A 42 16.54 12.21 8.59
CA SER A 42 17.94 12.57 8.88
C SER A 42 18.00 13.89 9.65
N SER A 43 18.24 13.73 10.94
CA SER A 43 18.87 14.71 11.81
C SER A 43 20.23 15.16 11.26
N ASP A 44 20.36 16.46 11.03
CA ASP A 44 21.54 17.33 11.13
C ASP A 44 22.89 16.99 10.44
N ASP A 45 23.08 15.89 9.71
CA ASP A 45 24.33 15.63 8.97
C ASP A 45 24.14 15.67 7.44
N ASP A 46 24.48 16.83 6.88
CA ASP A 46 24.48 17.20 5.46
C ASP A 46 25.59 16.46 4.69
N ASP A 47 25.23 15.34 4.04
CA ASP A 47 26.03 14.74 2.95
C ASP A 47 25.20 14.59 1.65
N GLY A 48 24.16 15.41 1.49
CA GLY A 48 23.45 15.63 0.22
C GLY A 48 22.67 14.43 -0.37
N SER A 49 22.62 13.28 0.30
CA SER A 49 21.87 12.11 -0.14
C SER A 49 20.53 11.97 0.62
N GLY A 50 19.69 13.00 0.52
CA GLY A 50 18.31 12.98 1.02
C GLY A 50 17.48 11.94 0.28
N GLY A 51 17.24 10.80 0.90
CA GLY A 51 16.88 9.55 0.22
C GLY A 51 15.58 8.92 0.75
N GLY A 52 14.48 9.67 0.76
CA GLY A 52 13.15 9.08 0.96
C GLY A 52 12.90 7.97 -0.08
N GLY A 53 12.57 6.77 0.40
CA GLY A 53 12.57 5.54 -0.40
C GLY A 53 11.21 4.87 -0.48
N LEU A 54 10.97 4.13 -1.57
CA LEU A 54 9.87 3.18 -1.67
C LEU A 54 10.44 1.77 -1.71
N GLU A 55 10.10 0.97 -0.69
CA GLU A 55 10.49 -0.43 -0.59
C GLU A 55 9.27 -1.31 -0.88
N LEU A 56 9.40 -2.25 -1.83
CA LEU A 56 8.35 -3.24 -2.08
C LEU A 56 8.32 -4.25 -0.92
N VAL A 57 7.24 -4.25 -0.15
CA VAL A 57 7.10 -5.13 1.03
C VAL A 57 6.18 -6.33 0.77
N SER A 58 5.25 -6.23 -0.19
CA SER A 58 4.34 -7.33 -0.49
C SER A 58 3.75 -7.24 -1.89
N THR A 59 3.40 -8.39 -2.44
CA THR A 59 2.65 -8.54 -3.69
C THR A 59 1.46 -9.45 -3.45
N LEU A 60 0.25 -8.91 -3.62
CA LEU A 60 -0.99 -9.68 -3.46
C LEU A 60 -1.29 -10.47 -4.74
N PRO A 61 -1.89 -11.67 -4.64
CA PRO A 61 -2.21 -12.49 -5.79
C PRO A 61 -3.13 -11.74 -6.76
N GLY A 62 -2.66 -11.61 -7.99
CA GLY A 62 -3.24 -10.71 -8.96
C GLY A 62 -4.52 -11.20 -9.61
N ALA A 63 -5.08 -10.34 -10.44
CA ALA A 63 -6.33 -10.56 -11.14
C ALA A 63 -6.22 -11.44 -12.40
N ALA A 64 -5.39 -12.49 -12.34
CA ALA A 64 -5.10 -13.38 -13.47
C ALA A 64 -4.66 -12.64 -14.76
N GLY A 65 -3.77 -11.64 -14.63
CA GLY A 65 -3.27 -10.87 -15.78
C GLY A 65 -4.20 -9.75 -16.26
N LYS A 66 -5.26 -9.43 -15.51
CA LYS A 66 -6.19 -8.33 -15.84
C LYS A 66 -5.86 -7.09 -15.03
N ALA A 67 -5.72 -5.96 -15.71
CA ALA A 67 -5.38 -4.69 -15.09
C ALA A 67 -6.26 -4.33 -13.88
N VAL A 68 -5.63 -3.88 -12.81
CA VAL A 68 -6.31 -3.25 -11.66
C VAL A 68 -6.48 -1.77 -11.96
N LEU A 69 -7.73 -1.32 -12.01
CA LEU A 69 -8.10 0.05 -12.43
C LEU A 69 -8.46 0.96 -11.25
N SER A 70 -8.82 0.37 -10.11
CA SER A 70 -9.12 1.12 -8.89
C SER A 70 -8.74 0.33 -7.65
N LEU A 71 -8.38 1.05 -6.59
CA LEU A 71 -8.08 0.51 -5.28
C LEU A 71 -8.84 1.29 -4.22
N ALA A 72 -9.43 0.58 -3.26
CA ALA A 72 -9.97 1.14 -2.05
C ALA A 72 -9.42 0.36 -0.85
N TRP A 73 -9.18 1.07 0.24
CA TRP A 73 -8.65 0.49 1.46
C TRP A 73 -9.57 0.82 2.63
N THR A 74 -9.82 -0.17 3.48
CA THR A 74 -10.51 0.02 4.74
C THR A 74 -9.67 -0.54 5.87
N ARG A 75 -9.58 0.22 6.96
CA ARG A 75 -9.11 -0.32 8.23
C ARG A 75 -10.20 -1.18 8.86
N PRO A 76 -9.82 -2.17 9.68
CA PRO A 76 -10.79 -2.76 10.58
C PRO A 76 -11.32 -1.63 11.46
N GLY A 77 -12.64 -1.48 11.51
CA GLY A 77 -13.28 -0.49 12.37
C GLY A 77 -12.77 -0.70 13.79
N SER A 78 -12.28 0.36 14.43
CA SER A 78 -11.87 0.35 15.83
C SER A 78 -13.09 -0.01 16.69
N GLY A 79 -13.34 -1.30 16.89
CA GLY A 79 -14.29 -1.78 17.87
C GLY A 79 -13.82 -1.36 19.25
N GLY A 80 -14.35 -0.25 19.77
CA GLY A 80 -14.32 0.09 21.19
C GLY A 80 -12.96 0.49 21.79
N GLY A 81 -11.98 0.89 20.99
CA GLY A 81 -10.74 1.47 21.50
C GLY A 81 -10.86 2.98 21.58
N GLY A 82 -10.89 3.57 22.79
CA GLY A 82 -10.90 5.02 22.99
C GLY A 82 -9.70 5.74 22.33
N PRO A 83 -9.57 7.07 22.49
CA PRO A 83 -8.54 7.88 21.81
C PRO A 83 -7.08 7.46 22.07
N ASN A 84 -6.86 6.51 22.99
CA ASN A 84 -5.57 5.94 23.36
C ASN A 84 -5.40 4.47 22.94
N SER A 85 -6.33 3.89 22.16
CA SER A 85 -6.14 2.57 21.56
C SER A 85 -5.28 2.69 20.30
N ALA A 86 -4.14 3.36 20.45
CA ALA A 86 -3.02 3.21 19.57
C ALA A 86 -2.54 1.76 19.73
N ILE A 87 -3.10 0.85 18.92
CA ILE A 87 -2.32 -0.30 18.50
C ILE A 87 -1.18 0.32 17.69
N GLY A 88 -0.10 0.65 18.41
CA GLY A 88 1.17 1.09 17.85
C GLY A 88 1.64 0.00 16.91
N GLY A 89 1.45 0.25 15.63
CA GLY A 89 1.82 -0.67 14.57
C GLY A 89 1.67 0.06 13.25
N ASP A 90 2.80 0.34 12.63
CA ASP A 90 2.96 0.66 11.21
C ASP A 90 2.52 -0.57 10.39
N THR A 91 1.27 -1.00 10.53
CA THR A 91 0.91 -2.37 10.18
C THR A 91 -0.37 -2.39 9.34
N VAL A 92 -0.24 -2.87 8.11
CA VAL A 92 -1.36 -3.12 7.15
C VAL A 92 -2.20 -4.35 7.57
N ILE A 93 -1.74 -5.10 8.58
CA ILE A 93 -2.40 -6.29 9.13
C ILE A 93 -3.77 -5.95 9.72
N GLY A 94 -4.75 -6.78 9.40
CA GLY A 94 -6.16 -6.64 9.77
C GLY A 94 -6.95 -5.72 8.85
N THR A 95 -6.33 -5.15 7.81
CA THR A 95 -6.99 -4.25 6.87
C THR A 95 -7.51 -4.99 5.64
N THR A 96 -8.45 -4.37 4.93
CA THR A 96 -9.00 -4.95 3.70
C THR A 96 -8.77 -4.01 2.54
N ILE A 97 -8.26 -4.56 1.43
CA ILE A 97 -8.13 -3.87 0.15
C ILE A 97 -9.17 -4.42 -0.81
N PHE A 98 -9.87 -3.52 -1.49
CA PHE A 98 -10.77 -3.82 -2.60
C PHE A 98 -10.14 -3.33 -3.91
N ALA A 99 -10.12 -4.18 -4.92
CA ALA A 99 -9.59 -3.87 -6.24
C ALA A 99 -10.66 -3.99 -7.31
N GLY A 100 -10.90 -2.92 -8.06
CA GLY A 100 -11.69 -2.95 -9.28
C GLY A 100 -10.83 -3.39 -10.45
N VAL A 101 -11.23 -4.48 -11.11
CA VAL A 101 -10.45 -5.13 -12.17
C VAL A 101 -11.10 -4.89 -13.53
N ALA A 102 -10.29 -4.84 -14.59
CA ALA A 102 -10.74 -4.68 -15.97
C ALA A 102 -11.70 -5.78 -16.48
N ASP A 103 -11.83 -6.90 -15.78
CA ASP A 103 -12.83 -7.95 -16.05
C ASP A 103 -14.23 -7.61 -15.49
N GLY A 104 -14.40 -6.44 -14.88
CA GLY A 104 -15.65 -5.98 -14.28
C GLY A 104 -15.88 -6.49 -12.86
N THR A 105 -14.94 -7.24 -12.27
CA THR A 105 -15.05 -7.76 -10.91
C THR A 105 -14.45 -6.81 -9.88
N ILE A 106 -14.95 -6.93 -8.64
CA ILE A 106 -14.30 -6.36 -7.45
C ILE A 106 -13.72 -7.52 -6.64
N ARG A 107 -12.43 -7.45 -6.35
CA ARG A 107 -11.72 -8.47 -5.56
C ARG A 107 -11.40 -7.93 -4.19
N ARG A 108 -11.57 -8.77 -3.17
CA ARG A 108 -11.29 -8.45 -1.76
C ARG A 108 -10.03 -9.17 -1.32
N TYR A 109 -9.13 -8.43 -0.67
CA TYR A 109 -7.90 -8.93 -0.09
C TYR A 109 -7.88 -8.55 1.38
N ASP A 110 -7.81 -9.54 2.25
CA ASP A 110 -7.57 -9.33 3.67
C ASP A 110 -6.05 -9.40 3.90
N CYS A 111 -5.50 -8.34 4.48
CA CYS A 111 -4.07 -8.13 4.70
C CYS A 111 -3.70 -8.28 6.17
#